data_AF-A0A928DCE5-F1
#
_entry.id   AF-A0A928DCE5-F1
#
_cell.length_a   1.000
_cell.length_b   1.000
_cell.length_c   1.000
_cell.angle_alpha   90.00
_cell.angle_beta   90.00
_cell.angle_gamma   90.00
#
_symmetry.space_group_name_H-M   'P 1'
#
loop_
_entity.id
_entity.type
_entity.pdbx_description
1 polymer ?
#
loop_
_entity_poly.entity_id
_entity_poly.type
_entity_poly.pdbx_seq_one_letter_code
_entity_poly.pdbx_strand_id
1 'polypeptide(L)'
;TDAKGFCRCKACCALDYPLTPDEPFNLHKTDRYVDFWNRIAEKAIALRPDVKLCTYIYESYRFPPRKLKIKYPDNMIFGMVPSQEDDNAQFIRDWKSAGLKHFMLRPNYLCYRSVIPRGYERFYHSNFMLNLKNGMLACDYDGWPRSVMDFESYVIARTAADPKLPFEIMEREFLSQFGAAAPVMREYFTRVRERTEKGLYEVQKKPPLEREQVPDDSRLYNTVMAANCDKWFAEDLAIIDRAAKTPGLTDVELKRVELRRLICEHARRTHRFLLARDSMDKKSFTKEALDLLDYRIGIVKDLPDSWGRVFRSQPAEVKWWRSVPRKIISKAYPEMELND
;
A
#
# COMPACT_ATOMS: atom_id res chain seq x y z
N THR A 1 -0.52 -4.56 -22.64
CA THR A 1 0.43 -4.47 -21.52
C THR A 1 0.22 -3.12 -20.89
N ASP A 2 -0.07 -3.09 -19.59
CA ASP A 2 -0.60 -1.89 -18.93
C ASP A 2 0.48 -1.04 -18.27
N ALA A 3 1.75 -1.28 -18.65
CA ALA A 3 2.90 -0.67 -17.99
C ALA A 3 4.10 -0.37 -18.90
N LYS A 4 4.46 -1.32 -19.78
CA LYS A 4 5.61 -1.20 -20.68
C LYS A 4 5.30 -1.88 -22.02
N GLY A 5 5.82 -1.32 -23.11
CA GLY A 5 5.70 -1.92 -24.45
C GLY A 5 4.51 -1.46 -25.28
N PHE A 6 4.03 -0.22 -25.12
CA PHE A 6 3.01 0.34 -26.01
C PHE A 6 3.47 0.35 -27.47
N CYS A 7 2.56 -0.01 -28.38
CA CYS A 7 2.82 0.08 -29.82
C CYS A 7 3.17 1.52 -30.22
N ARG A 8 4.23 1.68 -31.02
CA ARG A 8 4.72 2.98 -31.49
C ARG A 8 4.42 3.23 -32.96
N CYS A 9 3.52 2.47 -33.57
CA CYS A 9 3.12 2.70 -34.96
C CYS A 9 2.42 4.06 -35.09
N LYS A 10 2.45 4.63 -36.31
CA LYS A 10 1.87 5.94 -36.62
C LYS A 10 0.43 6.08 -36.15
N ALA A 11 -0.39 5.05 -36.35
CA ALA A 11 -1.80 5.07 -35.95
C ALA A 11 -1.98 5.15 -34.42
N CYS A 12 -1.24 4.36 -33.65
CA CYS A 12 -1.32 4.41 -32.19
C CYS A 12 -0.76 5.73 -31.63
N CYS A 13 0.33 6.24 -32.18
CA CYS A 13 0.91 7.52 -31.76
C CYS A 13 0.02 8.72 -32.13
N ALA A 14 -0.82 8.62 -33.17
CA ALA A 14 -1.78 9.68 -33.52
C ALA A 14 -2.84 9.92 -32.43
N LEU A 15 -3.14 8.89 -31.62
CA LEU A 15 -4.04 8.99 -30.48
C LEU A 15 -3.40 9.67 -29.26
N ASP A 16 -2.07 9.69 -29.17
CA ASP A 16 -1.38 10.31 -28.03
C ASP A 16 -1.54 11.82 -28.04
N TYR A 17 -1.71 12.41 -26.86
CA TYR A 17 -1.51 13.85 -26.70
C TYR A 17 -0.01 14.17 -26.77
N PRO A 18 0.40 15.28 -27.44
CA PRO A 18 1.79 15.72 -27.43
C PRO A 18 2.30 15.90 -26.00
N LEU A 19 3.33 15.14 -25.64
CA LEU A 19 3.98 15.25 -24.34
C LEU A 19 4.84 16.51 -24.29
N THR A 20 4.97 17.14 -23.12
CA THR A 20 5.99 18.15 -22.90
C THR A 20 7.39 17.50 -22.86
N PRO A 21 8.49 18.25 -23.04
CA PRO A 21 9.85 17.69 -22.97
C PRO A 21 10.16 16.93 -21.68
N ASP A 22 9.50 17.29 -20.58
CA ASP A 22 9.71 16.71 -19.25
C ASP A 22 8.82 15.48 -18.99
N GLU A 23 7.87 15.18 -19.87
CA GLU A 23 6.96 14.04 -19.71
C GLU A 23 7.54 12.77 -20.37
N PRO A 24 7.72 11.67 -19.62
CA PRO A 24 8.23 10.43 -20.19
C PRO A 24 7.22 9.83 -21.17
N PHE A 25 7.70 9.12 -22.20
CA PHE A 25 6.83 8.57 -23.25
C PHE A 25 5.64 7.78 -22.72
N ASN A 26 5.78 7.01 -21.64
CA ASN A 26 4.70 6.18 -21.10
C ASN A 26 3.66 6.97 -20.28
N LEU A 27 3.86 8.26 -20.02
CA LEU A 27 2.89 9.09 -19.31
C LEU A 27 1.68 9.41 -20.20
N HIS A 28 0.50 9.57 -19.59
CA HIS A 28 -0.72 10.06 -20.22
C HIS A 28 -1.17 9.29 -21.48
N LYS A 29 -1.16 7.95 -21.42
CA LYS A 29 -1.71 7.08 -22.48
C LYS A 29 -3.24 6.95 -22.47
N THR A 30 -3.92 7.75 -21.66
CA THR A 30 -5.36 7.67 -21.45
C THR A 30 -6.19 7.85 -22.70
N ASP A 31 -5.81 8.76 -23.62
CA ASP A 31 -6.55 8.95 -24.86
C ASP A 31 -6.59 7.67 -25.73
N ARG A 32 -5.52 6.85 -25.72
CA ARG A 32 -5.54 5.54 -26.40
C ARG A 32 -6.56 4.60 -25.78
N TYR A 33 -6.61 4.56 -24.46
CA TYR A 33 -7.52 3.68 -23.72
C TYR A 33 -8.97 4.14 -23.87
N VAL A 34 -9.24 5.44 -23.84
CA VAL A 34 -10.60 5.99 -24.06
C VAL A 34 -11.09 5.74 -25.49
N ASP A 35 -10.23 5.85 -26.52
CA ASP A 35 -10.60 5.42 -27.88
C ASP A 35 -11.02 3.95 -27.90
N PHE A 36 -10.17 3.08 -27.32
CA PHE A 36 -10.43 1.65 -27.24
C PHE A 36 -11.74 1.34 -26.51
N TRP A 37 -11.96 1.89 -25.32
CA TRP A 37 -13.16 1.66 -24.52
C TRP A 37 -14.42 2.14 -25.23
N ASN A 38 -14.39 3.32 -25.84
CA ASN A 38 -15.53 3.85 -26.60
C ASN A 38 -15.92 2.93 -27.75
N ARG A 39 -14.94 2.38 -28.49
CA ARG A 39 -15.19 1.46 -29.61
C ARG A 39 -15.72 0.11 -29.15
N ILE A 40 -15.27 -0.39 -28.00
CA ILE A 40 -15.81 -1.62 -27.41
C ILE A 40 -17.23 -1.39 -26.90
N ALA A 41 -17.49 -0.29 -26.19
CA ALA A 41 -18.82 0.03 -25.68
C ALA A 41 -19.84 0.19 -26.82
N GLU A 42 -19.51 0.91 -27.88
CA GLU A 42 -20.37 1.04 -29.07
C GLU A 42 -20.83 -0.32 -29.61
N LYS A 43 -19.88 -1.25 -29.79
CA LYS A 43 -20.17 -2.60 -30.26
C LYS A 43 -20.99 -3.42 -29.27
N ALA A 44 -20.65 -3.32 -27.98
CA ALA A 44 -21.32 -4.09 -26.93
C ALA A 44 -22.77 -3.61 -26.73
N ILE A 45 -23.01 -2.30 -26.74
CA ILE A 45 -24.33 -1.68 -26.58
C ILE A 45 -25.26 -2.06 -27.74
N ALA A 46 -24.75 -2.14 -28.96
CA ALA A 46 -25.51 -2.58 -30.12
C ALA A 46 -26.07 -4.03 -29.96
N LEU A 47 -25.38 -4.88 -29.19
CA LEU A 47 -25.81 -6.26 -28.91
C LEU A 47 -26.67 -6.35 -27.65
N ARG A 48 -26.34 -5.56 -26.62
CA ARG A 48 -27.01 -5.54 -25.32
C ARG A 48 -26.99 -4.11 -24.77
N PRO A 49 -28.10 -3.36 -24.87
CA PRO A 49 -28.12 -1.93 -24.51
C PRO A 49 -27.76 -1.61 -23.05
N ASP A 50 -27.99 -2.54 -22.12
CA ASP A 50 -27.73 -2.38 -20.69
C ASP A 50 -26.34 -2.86 -20.23
N VAL A 51 -25.52 -3.37 -21.16
CA VAL A 51 -24.17 -3.89 -20.85
C VAL A 51 -23.30 -2.86 -20.14
N LYS A 52 -22.52 -3.31 -19.16
CA LYS A 52 -21.49 -2.51 -18.50
C LYS A 52 -20.10 -3.03 -18.86
N LEU A 53 -19.28 -2.16 -19.46
CA LEU A 53 -17.86 -2.40 -19.62
C LEU A 53 -17.14 -2.01 -18.34
N CYS A 54 -16.49 -2.97 -17.69
CA CYS A 54 -15.62 -2.71 -16.55
C CYS A 54 -14.18 -2.53 -17.03
N THR A 55 -13.54 -1.44 -16.60
CA THR A 55 -12.15 -1.12 -16.95
C THR A 55 -11.45 -0.43 -15.78
N TYR A 56 -10.16 -0.13 -15.91
CA TYR A 56 -9.37 0.54 -14.88
C TYR A 56 -8.96 1.95 -15.28
N ILE A 57 -8.64 2.74 -14.26
CA ILE A 57 -7.90 4.00 -14.34
C ILE A 57 -6.60 3.74 -13.57
N TYR A 58 -5.53 3.41 -14.29
CA TYR A 58 -4.31 2.87 -13.69
C TYR A 58 -3.04 3.28 -14.43
N GLU A 59 -1.95 3.39 -13.67
CA GLU A 59 -0.58 3.57 -14.16
C GLU A 59 -0.45 4.63 -15.29
N SER A 60 0.01 4.25 -16.47
CA SER A 60 0.22 5.13 -17.64
C SER A 60 -1.03 5.82 -18.17
N TYR A 61 -2.22 5.33 -17.83
CA TYR A 61 -3.53 5.89 -18.22
C TYR A 61 -4.38 6.30 -17.01
N ARG A 62 -3.73 6.57 -15.86
CA ARG A 62 -4.42 6.99 -14.64
C ARG A 62 -5.00 8.40 -14.71
N PHE A 63 -4.40 9.30 -15.47
CA PHE A 63 -4.87 10.69 -15.55
C PHE A 63 -6.00 10.82 -16.56
N PRO A 64 -6.90 11.80 -16.43
CA PRO A 64 -7.96 12.03 -17.40
C PRO A 64 -7.43 12.20 -18.84
N PRO A 65 -8.21 11.80 -19.87
CA PRO A 65 -7.85 12.02 -21.26
C PRO A 65 -7.75 13.52 -21.57
N ARG A 66 -6.81 13.91 -22.44
CA ARG A 66 -6.58 15.31 -22.84
C ARG A 66 -7.32 15.68 -24.13
N LYS A 67 -7.59 14.70 -25.02
CA LYS A 67 -8.30 14.91 -26.30
C LYS A 67 -9.72 14.38 -26.27
N LEU A 68 -9.88 13.16 -25.78
CA LEU A 68 -11.12 12.40 -25.88
C LEU A 68 -11.98 12.57 -24.62
N LYS A 69 -13.25 12.16 -24.76
CA LYS A 69 -14.22 12.05 -23.67
C LYS A 69 -14.84 10.66 -23.67
N ILE A 70 -15.34 10.24 -22.52
CA ILE A 70 -16.14 9.02 -22.39
C ILE A 70 -17.47 9.26 -23.12
N LYS A 71 -17.74 8.49 -24.18
CA LYS A 71 -18.94 8.65 -25.01
C LYS A 71 -20.15 7.91 -24.46
N TYR A 72 -19.93 6.84 -23.70
CA TYR A 72 -20.98 5.96 -23.17
C TYR A 72 -20.93 5.89 -21.64
N PRO A 73 -21.14 7.03 -20.93
CA PRO A 73 -20.92 7.12 -19.49
C PRO A 73 -21.82 6.17 -18.68
N ASP A 74 -23.03 5.88 -19.17
CA ASP A 74 -23.94 4.94 -18.53
C ASP A 74 -23.50 3.48 -18.66
N ASN A 75 -22.69 3.13 -19.67
CA ASN A 75 -22.31 1.76 -19.98
C ASN A 75 -20.89 1.41 -19.55
N MET A 76 -20.24 2.25 -18.74
CA MET A 76 -18.86 2.03 -18.29
C MET A 76 -18.74 2.18 -16.79
N ILE A 77 -18.01 1.26 -16.14
CA ILE A 77 -17.64 1.31 -14.72
C ILE A 77 -16.12 1.28 -14.63
N PHE A 78 -15.54 2.26 -13.94
CA PHE A 78 -14.09 2.41 -13.84
C PHE A 78 -13.58 2.03 -12.44
N GLY A 79 -12.68 1.06 -12.36
CA GLY A 79 -11.85 0.80 -11.20
C GLY A 79 -10.79 1.89 -11.06
N MET A 80 -11.01 2.82 -10.14
CA MET A 80 -10.08 3.90 -9.87
C MET A 80 -8.99 3.43 -8.92
N VAL A 81 -7.74 3.55 -9.37
CA VAL A 81 -6.55 3.16 -8.59
C VAL A 81 -5.78 4.42 -8.18
N PRO A 82 -6.25 5.15 -7.16
CA PRO A 82 -5.53 6.32 -6.66
C PRO A 82 -4.25 5.89 -5.95
N SER A 83 -3.24 6.75 -6.04
CA SER A 83 -2.09 6.65 -5.16
C SER A 83 -2.38 7.33 -3.82
N GLN A 84 -1.57 7.07 -2.80
CA GLN A 84 -1.79 7.67 -1.47
C GLN A 84 -1.49 9.17 -1.46
N GLU A 85 -0.57 9.62 -2.30
CA GLU A 85 -0.14 11.01 -2.47
C GLU A 85 -1.02 11.84 -3.41
N ASP A 86 -2.08 11.25 -3.97
CA ASP A 86 -3.03 11.97 -4.81
C ASP A 86 -3.92 12.88 -3.94
N ASP A 87 -4.26 14.05 -4.48
CA ASP A 87 -5.53 14.69 -4.10
C ASP A 87 -6.65 13.90 -4.77
N ASN A 88 -7.16 12.89 -4.06
CA ASN A 88 -8.17 12.01 -4.61
C ASN A 88 -9.49 12.73 -4.92
N ALA A 89 -9.80 13.84 -4.23
CA ALA A 89 -10.99 14.62 -4.53
C ALA A 89 -10.85 15.31 -5.89
N GLN A 90 -9.68 15.92 -6.16
CA GLN A 90 -9.38 16.52 -7.45
C GLN A 90 -9.32 15.44 -8.54
N PHE A 91 -8.68 14.31 -8.25
CA PHE A 91 -8.57 13.18 -9.18
C PHE A 91 -9.93 12.71 -9.70
N ILE A 92 -10.91 12.56 -8.80
CA ILE A 92 -12.29 12.20 -9.18
C ILE A 92 -12.96 13.32 -9.97
N ARG A 93 -12.80 14.59 -9.56
CA ARG A 93 -13.38 15.75 -10.28
C ARG A 93 -12.89 15.83 -11.72
N ASP A 94 -11.60 15.63 -11.94
CA ASP A 94 -11.02 15.71 -13.27
C ASP A 94 -11.53 14.58 -14.17
N TRP A 95 -11.66 13.37 -13.64
CA TRP A 95 -12.26 12.26 -14.36
C TRP A 95 -13.76 12.46 -14.64
N LYS A 96 -14.52 13.01 -13.70
CA LYS A 96 -15.91 13.42 -13.94
C LYS A 96 -16.01 14.43 -15.09
N SER A 97 -15.07 15.36 -15.16
CA SER A 97 -14.98 16.33 -16.26
C SER A 97 -14.64 15.68 -17.61
N ALA A 98 -14.09 14.46 -17.61
CA ALA A 98 -13.88 13.63 -18.79
C ALA A 98 -15.08 12.72 -19.16
N GLY A 99 -16.16 12.74 -18.37
CA GLY A 99 -17.37 11.96 -18.57
C GLY A 99 -17.49 10.73 -17.66
N LEU A 100 -16.68 10.62 -16.60
CA LEU A 100 -16.84 9.54 -15.62
C LEU A 100 -18.19 9.66 -14.89
N LYS A 101 -19.00 8.60 -14.94
CA LYS A 101 -20.28 8.50 -14.21
C LYS A 101 -20.28 7.42 -13.13
N HIS A 102 -19.74 6.24 -13.45
CA HIS A 102 -19.72 5.11 -12.54
C HIS A 102 -18.28 4.67 -12.25
N PHE A 103 -17.94 4.55 -10.97
CA PHE A 103 -16.62 4.09 -10.56
C PHE A 103 -16.68 3.22 -9.31
N MET A 104 -15.64 2.42 -9.14
CA MET A 104 -15.33 1.69 -7.92
C MET A 104 -13.95 2.07 -7.43
N LEU A 105 -13.75 2.10 -6.12
CA LEU A 105 -12.44 2.34 -5.52
C LEU A 105 -11.63 1.04 -5.54
N ARG A 106 -10.51 1.01 -6.26
CA ARG A 106 -9.62 -0.14 -6.35
C ARG A 106 -8.18 0.27 -6.04
N PRO A 107 -7.84 0.58 -4.78
CA PRO A 107 -6.54 1.10 -4.43
C PRO A 107 -5.58 -0.04 -4.11
N ASN A 108 -4.29 0.14 -4.40
CA ASN A 108 -3.25 -0.83 -4.01
C ASN A 108 -2.79 -0.67 -2.55
N TYR A 109 -3.63 -0.11 -1.67
CA TYR A 109 -3.30 0.26 -0.28
C TYR A 109 -2.92 -0.93 0.62
N LEU A 110 -3.26 -2.15 0.22
CA LEU A 110 -2.89 -3.39 0.92
C LEU A 110 -1.80 -4.19 0.18
N CYS A 111 -1.24 -3.64 -0.91
CA CYS A 111 -0.12 -4.23 -1.65
C CYS A 111 1.25 -3.91 -1.00
N TYR A 112 1.29 -3.79 0.32
CA TYR A 112 2.50 -3.43 1.05
C TYR A 112 3.50 -4.58 1.16
N ARG A 113 4.73 -4.28 0.78
CA ARG A 113 5.83 -5.26 0.69
C ARG A 113 6.80 -5.22 1.87
N SER A 114 6.75 -4.18 2.69
CA SER A 114 7.63 -4.01 3.83
C SER A 114 6.98 -4.56 5.11
N VAL A 115 7.77 -4.59 6.18
CA VAL A 115 7.40 -5.09 7.52
C VAL A 115 7.42 -3.95 8.55
N ILE A 116 7.31 -2.72 8.08
CA ILE A 116 7.37 -1.52 8.93
C ILE A 116 5.92 -1.05 9.17
N PRO A 117 5.51 -0.85 10.43
CA PRO A 117 4.19 -0.30 10.75
C PRO A 117 3.94 1.02 10.03
N ARG A 118 2.75 1.19 9.46
CA ARG A 118 2.45 2.37 8.63
C ARG A 118 1.44 3.32 9.25
N GLY A 119 0.39 2.89 9.95
CA GLY A 119 -0.52 3.84 10.59
C GLY A 119 -1.45 4.59 9.62
N TYR A 120 -1.85 3.96 8.51
CA TYR A 120 -2.76 4.55 7.52
C TYR A 120 -4.24 4.34 7.81
N GLU A 121 -4.63 3.72 8.93
CA GLU A 121 -6.01 3.31 9.17
C GLU A 121 -7.01 4.47 9.09
N ARG A 122 -6.68 5.64 9.66
CA ARG A 122 -7.54 6.84 9.60
C ARG A 122 -7.58 7.43 8.19
N PHE A 123 -6.45 7.43 7.50
CA PHE A 123 -6.36 7.87 6.11
C PHE A 123 -7.22 6.99 5.20
N TYR A 124 -7.18 5.66 5.35
CA TYR A 124 -7.97 4.73 4.56
C TYR A 124 -9.47 4.86 4.81
N HIS A 125 -9.90 4.97 6.07
CA HIS A 125 -11.28 5.31 6.39
C HIS A 125 -11.70 6.62 5.71
N SER A 126 -10.92 7.69 5.89
CA SER A 126 -11.26 9.02 5.35
C SER A 126 -11.31 9.02 3.82
N ASN A 127 -10.38 8.33 3.16
CA ASN A 127 -10.38 8.23 1.71
C ASN A 127 -11.55 7.38 1.20
N PHE A 128 -11.89 6.27 1.87
CA PHE A 128 -13.09 5.50 1.54
C PHE A 128 -14.34 6.37 1.59
N MET A 129 -14.53 7.12 2.68
CA MET A 129 -15.66 8.04 2.85
C MET A 129 -15.68 9.16 1.82
N LEU A 130 -14.52 9.69 1.44
CA LEU A 130 -14.39 10.67 0.35
C LEU A 130 -14.87 10.09 -0.99
N ASN A 131 -14.47 8.87 -1.33
CA ASN A 131 -14.92 8.20 -2.56
C ASN A 131 -16.43 7.93 -2.51
N LEU A 132 -16.94 7.43 -1.37
CA LEU A 132 -18.37 7.19 -1.17
C LEU A 132 -19.19 8.47 -1.36
N LYS A 133 -18.77 9.58 -0.74
CA LYS A 133 -19.39 10.91 -0.92
C LYS A 133 -19.38 11.37 -2.38
N ASN A 134 -18.40 10.92 -3.17
CA ASN A 134 -18.28 11.27 -4.58
C ASN A 134 -19.01 10.32 -5.53
N GLY A 135 -19.76 9.33 -5.03
CA GLY A 135 -20.59 8.43 -5.86
C GLY A 135 -19.92 7.10 -6.21
N MET A 136 -18.95 6.66 -5.40
CA MET A 136 -18.39 5.31 -5.50
C MET A 136 -19.49 4.26 -5.40
N LEU A 137 -19.51 3.32 -6.34
CA LEU A 137 -20.50 2.23 -6.39
C LEU A 137 -20.05 0.97 -5.64
N ALA A 138 -18.75 0.72 -5.63
CA ALA A 138 -18.16 -0.47 -5.03
C ALA A 138 -16.70 -0.21 -4.65
N CYS A 139 -16.09 -1.17 -3.96
CA CYS A 139 -14.66 -1.18 -3.72
C CYS A 139 -14.06 -2.57 -3.97
N ASP A 140 -12.80 -2.61 -4.37
CA ASP A 140 -11.99 -3.82 -4.48
C ASP A 140 -10.63 -3.53 -3.85
N TYR A 141 -10.33 -4.21 -2.74
CA TYR A 141 -9.04 -4.10 -2.06
C TYR A 141 -8.29 -5.40 -2.29
N ASP A 142 -7.27 -5.36 -3.15
CA ASP A 142 -6.31 -6.45 -3.28
C ASP A 142 -5.08 -6.20 -2.42
N GLY A 143 -4.51 -7.28 -1.92
CA GLY A 143 -3.35 -7.19 -1.05
C GLY A 143 -2.96 -8.51 -0.44
N TRP A 144 -1.98 -8.45 0.44
CA TRP A 144 -1.54 -9.60 1.21
C TRP A 144 -1.65 -9.26 2.69
N PRO A 145 -2.40 -10.05 3.48
CA PRO A 145 -2.47 -9.79 4.91
C PRO A 145 -1.06 -9.86 5.50
N ARG A 146 -0.71 -8.83 6.25
CA ARG A 146 0.52 -8.78 7.05
C ARG A 146 0.17 -8.27 8.44
N SER A 147 0.92 -8.75 9.42
CA SER A 147 0.75 -8.37 10.81
C SER A 147 0.94 -6.87 11.05
N VAL A 148 1.72 -6.20 10.20
CA VAL A 148 1.95 -4.73 10.26
C VAL A 148 0.77 -3.90 9.76
N MET A 149 -0.20 -4.51 9.07
CA MET A 149 -1.38 -3.85 8.47
C MET A 149 -2.69 -4.31 9.12
N ASP A 150 -2.64 -4.99 10.27
CA ASP A 150 -3.83 -5.56 10.89
C ASP A 150 -4.88 -4.51 11.26
N PHE A 151 -4.46 -3.37 11.81
CA PHE A 151 -5.37 -2.26 12.14
C PHE A 151 -5.97 -1.62 10.88
N GLU A 152 -5.15 -1.43 9.84
CA GLU A 152 -5.60 -0.90 8.55
C GLU A 152 -6.61 -1.83 7.87
N SER A 153 -6.30 -3.13 7.88
CA SER A 153 -7.17 -4.17 7.30
C SER A 153 -8.49 -4.25 8.05
N TYR A 154 -8.44 -4.16 9.39
CA TYR A 154 -9.63 -4.08 10.23
C TYR A 154 -10.49 -2.87 9.86
N VAL A 155 -9.90 -1.67 9.81
CA VAL A 155 -10.64 -0.44 9.51
C VAL A 155 -11.22 -0.46 8.10
N ILE A 156 -10.50 -0.94 7.09
CA ILE A 156 -11.05 -1.09 5.73
C ILE A 156 -12.25 -2.04 5.74
N ALA A 157 -12.12 -3.22 6.34
CA ALA A 157 -13.20 -4.20 6.39
C ALA A 157 -14.42 -3.66 7.15
N ARG A 158 -14.22 -2.99 8.29
CA ARG A 158 -15.30 -2.38 9.07
C ARG A 158 -15.98 -1.23 8.35
N THR A 159 -15.21 -0.38 7.66
CA THR A 159 -15.76 0.74 6.88
C THR A 159 -16.57 0.23 5.69
N ALA A 160 -16.11 -0.81 5.00
CA ALA A 160 -16.85 -1.41 3.89
C ALA A 160 -18.15 -2.08 4.36
N ALA A 161 -18.14 -2.70 5.54
CA ALA A 161 -19.32 -3.35 6.13
C ALA A 161 -20.35 -2.34 6.68
N ASP A 162 -19.88 -1.26 7.32
CA ASP A 162 -20.75 -0.21 7.86
C ASP A 162 -20.07 1.18 7.75
N PRO A 163 -20.24 1.89 6.62
CA PRO A 163 -19.62 3.19 6.41
C PRO A 163 -20.25 4.31 7.25
N LYS A 164 -21.33 4.05 7.99
CA LYS A 164 -21.92 5.04 8.91
C LYS A 164 -21.21 5.05 10.26
N LEU A 165 -20.45 4.01 10.58
CA LEU A 165 -19.75 3.89 11.83
C LEU A 165 -18.59 4.89 11.88
N PRO A 166 -18.48 5.76 12.91
CA PRO A 166 -17.34 6.65 13.04
C PRO A 166 -16.03 5.90 13.27
N PHE A 167 -14.92 6.45 12.75
CA PHE A 167 -13.58 5.88 12.93
C PHE A 167 -13.24 5.65 14.42
N GLU A 168 -13.62 6.56 15.30
CA GLU A 168 -13.32 6.49 16.74
C GLU A 168 -13.97 5.27 17.40
N ILE A 169 -15.10 4.79 16.86
CA ILE A 169 -15.73 3.55 17.31
C ILE A 169 -14.92 2.34 16.84
N MET A 170 -14.49 2.33 15.58
CA MET A 170 -13.64 1.26 15.03
C MET A 170 -12.29 1.17 15.76
N GLU A 171 -11.67 2.32 16.06
CA GLU A 171 -10.42 2.38 16.83
C GLU A 171 -10.63 1.81 18.23
N ARG A 172 -11.72 2.18 18.92
CA ARG A 172 -12.04 1.62 20.24
C ARG A 172 -12.28 0.11 20.17
N GLU A 173 -13.04 -0.37 19.18
CA GLU A 173 -13.29 -1.80 18.97
C GLU A 173 -11.97 -2.56 18.75
N PHE A 174 -11.13 -2.08 17.83
CA PHE A 174 -9.83 -2.69 17.55
C PHE A 174 -8.95 -2.73 18.81
N LEU A 175 -8.88 -1.63 19.55
CA LEU A 175 -8.03 -1.54 20.75
C LEU A 175 -8.56 -2.36 21.93
N SER A 176 -9.86 -2.68 21.96
CA SER A 176 -10.45 -3.49 23.04
C SER A 176 -9.80 -4.88 23.17
N GLN A 177 -9.19 -5.38 22.10
CA GLN A 177 -8.48 -6.66 22.10
C GLN A 177 -7.27 -6.70 23.05
N PHE A 178 -6.76 -5.53 23.47
CA PHE A 178 -5.63 -5.39 24.39
C PHE A 178 -6.08 -5.23 25.86
N GLY A 179 -7.38 -5.32 26.15
CA GLY A 179 -7.90 -5.29 27.52
C GLY A 179 -7.49 -4.06 28.30
N ALA A 180 -6.98 -4.28 29.52
CA ALA A 180 -6.49 -3.22 30.40
C ALA A 180 -5.38 -2.37 29.76
N ALA A 181 -4.60 -2.92 28.81
CA ALA A 181 -3.55 -2.19 28.11
C ALA A 181 -4.05 -1.31 26.95
N ALA A 182 -5.35 -1.33 26.61
CA ALA A 182 -5.91 -0.57 25.49
C ALA A 182 -5.54 0.93 25.49
N PRO A 183 -5.52 1.66 26.63
CA PRO A 183 -5.08 3.06 26.65
C PRO A 183 -3.60 3.24 26.27
N VAL A 184 -2.72 2.35 26.72
CA VAL A 184 -1.28 2.39 26.40
C VAL A 184 -1.05 1.98 24.94
N MET A 185 -1.77 0.98 24.45
CA MET A 185 -1.71 0.59 23.04
C MET A 185 -2.24 1.68 22.11
N ARG A 186 -3.23 2.48 22.55
CA ARG A 186 -3.67 3.67 21.80
C ARG A 186 -2.53 4.67 21.61
N GLU A 187 -1.72 4.92 22.64
CA GLU A 187 -0.53 5.79 22.54
C GLU A 187 0.40 5.32 21.42
N TYR A 188 0.69 4.01 21.37
CA TYR A 188 1.50 3.41 20.31
C TYR A 188 0.92 3.65 18.91
N PHE A 189 -0.34 3.29 18.67
CA PHE A 189 -0.95 3.42 17.34
C PHE A 189 -1.11 4.88 16.90
N THR A 190 -1.48 5.77 17.82
CA THR A 190 -1.53 7.22 17.55
C THR A 190 -0.17 7.75 17.12
N ARG A 191 0.91 7.35 17.82
CA ARG A 191 2.27 7.79 17.48
C ARG A 191 2.71 7.30 16.10
N VAL A 192 2.41 6.04 15.76
CA VAL A 192 2.69 5.50 14.42
C VAL A 192 1.93 6.29 13.35
N ARG A 193 0.64 6.57 13.58
CA ARG A 193 -0.22 7.36 12.68
C ARG A 193 0.32 8.78 12.47
N GLU A 194 0.63 9.51 13.53
CA GLU A 194 1.10 10.91 13.45
C GLU A 194 2.38 11.04 12.61
N ARG A 195 3.32 10.09 12.73
CA ARG A 195 4.54 10.07 11.93
C ARG A 195 4.23 9.90 10.44
N THR A 196 3.27 9.04 10.12
CA THR A 196 2.86 8.78 8.75
C THR A 196 2.07 9.92 8.15
N GLU A 197 1.16 10.53 8.90
CA GLU A 197 0.44 11.73 8.47
C GLU A 197 1.42 12.86 8.14
N LYS A 198 2.45 13.05 8.96
CA LYS A 198 3.53 14.00 8.68
C LYS A 198 4.30 13.63 7.42
N GLY A 199 4.69 12.36 7.25
CA GLY A 199 5.41 11.90 6.06
C GLY A 199 4.61 12.09 4.77
N LEU A 200 3.33 11.73 4.80
CA LEU A 200 2.41 11.90 3.68
C LEU A 200 2.24 13.37 3.30
N TYR A 201 2.09 14.24 4.31
CA TYR A 201 1.99 15.69 4.10
C TYR A 201 3.22 16.25 3.38
N GLU A 202 4.44 15.84 3.76
CA GLU A 202 5.67 16.30 3.09
C GLU A 202 5.78 15.79 1.64
N VAL A 203 5.33 14.57 1.35
CA VAL A 203 5.31 14.05 -0.03
C VAL A 203 4.29 14.79 -0.88
N GLN A 204 3.10 15.08 -0.33
CA GLN A 204 2.03 15.79 -1.05
C GLN A 204 2.39 17.25 -1.38
N LYS A 205 3.38 17.87 -0.73
CA LYS A 205 3.89 19.19 -1.10
C LYS A 205 4.73 19.19 -2.39
N LYS A 206 5.30 18.06 -2.77
CA LYS A 206 6.17 17.98 -3.95
C LYS A 206 5.35 18.09 -5.25
N PRO A 207 5.90 18.58 -6.36
CA PRO A 207 5.23 18.56 -7.66
C PRO A 207 4.82 17.14 -8.09
N PRO A 208 3.69 16.95 -8.81
CA PRO A 208 3.19 15.62 -9.21
C PRO A 208 4.16 14.76 -10.04
N LEU A 209 5.07 15.38 -10.79
CA LEU A 209 6.11 14.68 -11.58
C LEU A 209 7.29 14.20 -10.70
N GLU A 210 7.52 14.85 -9.55
CA GLU A 210 8.55 14.49 -8.56
C GLU A 210 8.03 13.50 -7.51
N ARG A 211 6.70 13.40 -7.37
CA ARG A 211 6.04 12.28 -6.71
C ARG A 211 6.18 11.08 -7.62
N GLU A 212 7.31 10.37 -7.57
CA GLU A 212 7.56 9.18 -8.40
C GLU A 212 6.33 8.27 -8.45
N GLN A 213 5.59 8.28 -9.56
CA GLN A 213 4.28 7.65 -9.65
C GLN A 213 4.44 6.16 -9.88
N VAL A 214 4.54 5.41 -8.78
CA VAL A 214 4.30 3.98 -8.80
C VAL A 214 3.00 3.75 -8.06
N PRO A 215 1.95 3.26 -8.74
CA PRO A 215 0.64 2.99 -8.13
C PRO A 215 0.65 1.94 -7.01
N ASP A 216 1.80 1.35 -6.70
CA ASP A 216 1.95 0.32 -5.69
C ASP A 216 2.68 0.86 -4.45
N ASP A 217 2.32 0.29 -3.30
CA ASP A 217 2.88 0.59 -1.99
C ASP A 217 4.40 0.32 -1.88
N SER A 218 5.10 -0.08 -2.96
CA SER A 218 6.52 -0.43 -2.91
C SER A 218 7.46 0.77 -2.76
N ARG A 219 6.97 2.00 -2.96
CA ARG A 219 7.73 3.26 -2.73
C ARG A 219 7.39 4.00 -1.45
N LEU A 220 6.50 3.45 -0.60
CA LEU A 220 6.27 3.92 0.78
C LEU A 220 7.54 3.99 1.62
N TYR A 221 8.61 3.29 1.21
CA TYR A 221 9.96 3.48 1.73
C TYR A 221 10.31 4.97 1.83
N ASN A 222 10.02 5.79 0.82
CA ASN A 222 10.38 7.21 0.82
C ASN A 222 9.51 8.07 1.76
N THR A 223 8.23 7.73 1.94
CA THR A 223 7.26 8.50 2.74
C THR A 223 7.40 8.24 4.25
N VAL A 224 7.69 6.98 4.62
CA VAL A 224 7.78 6.53 6.02
C VAL A 224 9.23 6.51 6.50
N MET A 225 10.22 6.15 5.67
CA MET A 225 11.60 5.95 6.11
C MET A 225 12.47 7.20 6.10
N ALA A 226 12.14 8.21 5.30
CA ALA A 226 12.91 9.45 5.28
C ALA A 226 12.95 10.15 6.65
N ALA A 227 12.07 9.75 7.59
CA ALA A 227 12.03 10.29 8.94
C ALA A 227 12.32 9.25 10.06
N ASN A 228 12.41 7.94 9.78
CA ASN A 228 12.52 6.90 10.82
C ASN A 228 13.97 6.74 11.31
N CYS A 229 14.36 7.39 12.41
CA CYS A 229 15.59 7.02 13.10
C CYS A 229 15.34 5.84 14.05
N ASP A 230 16.33 4.96 14.28
CA ASP A 230 16.25 3.78 15.19
C ASP A 230 15.65 4.13 16.59
N LYS A 231 15.84 5.39 17.01
CA LYS A 231 15.23 5.98 18.20
C LYS A 231 13.71 5.81 18.25
N TRP A 232 13.01 5.96 17.12
CA TRP A 232 11.55 5.86 17.07
C TRP A 232 11.05 4.47 17.39
N PHE A 233 11.70 3.44 16.84
CA PHE A 233 11.38 2.06 17.19
C PHE A 233 11.70 1.76 18.65
N ALA A 234 12.77 2.33 19.20
CA ALA A 234 13.08 2.18 20.63
C ALA A 234 12.00 2.83 21.52
N GLU A 235 11.50 4.00 21.15
CA GLU A 235 10.38 4.66 21.84
C GLU A 235 9.10 3.83 21.74
N ASP A 236 8.80 3.28 20.56
CA ASP A 236 7.63 2.44 20.34
C ASP A 236 7.69 1.16 21.17
N LEU A 237 8.85 0.49 21.17
CA LEU A 237 9.11 -0.67 22.03
C LEU A 237 8.93 -0.33 23.51
N ALA A 238 9.37 0.86 23.95
CA ALA A 238 9.15 1.29 25.33
C ALA A 238 7.67 1.47 25.67
N ILE A 239 6.81 1.89 24.73
CA ILE A 239 5.36 1.95 24.93
C ILE A 239 4.79 0.53 25.04
N ILE A 240 5.19 -0.37 24.14
CA ILE A 240 4.72 -1.76 24.12
C ILE A 240 5.17 -2.52 25.38
N ASP A 241 6.41 -2.34 25.83
CA ASP A 241 6.93 -2.94 27.06
C ASP A 241 6.19 -2.42 28.31
N ARG A 242 5.69 -1.16 28.29
CA ARG A 242 4.78 -0.68 29.33
C ARG A 242 3.42 -1.35 29.24
N ALA A 243 2.87 -1.49 28.04
CA ALA A 243 1.59 -2.17 27.82
C ALA A 243 1.63 -3.61 28.37
N ALA A 244 2.72 -4.35 28.14
CA ALA A 244 2.89 -5.73 28.60
C ALA A 244 2.91 -5.86 30.14
N LYS A 245 3.24 -4.78 30.85
CA LYS A 245 3.28 -4.72 32.32
C LYS A 245 1.98 -4.20 32.94
N THR A 246 0.94 -3.97 32.12
CA THR A 246 -0.34 -3.48 32.63
C THR A 246 -0.99 -4.52 33.55
N PRO A 247 -1.37 -4.16 34.79
CA PRO A 247 -2.05 -5.09 35.68
C PRO A 247 -3.40 -5.56 35.12
N GLY A 248 -3.75 -6.82 35.35
CA GLY A 248 -5.06 -7.37 34.99
C GLY A 248 -5.20 -7.83 33.54
N LEU A 249 -4.10 -7.96 32.79
CA LEU A 249 -4.12 -8.60 31.47
C LEU A 249 -4.40 -10.10 31.60
N THR A 250 -5.30 -10.59 30.75
CA THR A 250 -5.43 -12.02 30.46
C THR A 250 -4.25 -12.51 29.61
N ASP A 251 -4.01 -13.82 29.59
CA ASP A 251 -2.96 -14.43 28.76
C ASP A 251 -3.14 -14.10 27.26
N VAL A 252 -4.39 -13.98 26.79
CA VAL A 252 -4.69 -13.66 25.39
C VAL A 252 -4.35 -12.20 25.07
N GLU A 253 -4.67 -11.28 25.97
CA GLU A 253 -4.36 -9.86 25.80
C GLU A 253 -2.84 -9.63 25.87
N LEU A 254 -2.14 -10.27 26.81
CA LEU A 254 -0.68 -10.23 26.89
C LEU A 254 -0.04 -10.75 25.60
N LYS A 255 -0.51 -11.89 25.07
CA LYS A 255 -0.01 -12.43 23.78
C LYS A 255 -0.18 -11.45 22.62
N ARG A 256 -1.28 -10.69 22.59
CA ARG A 256 -1.50 -9.64 21.55
C ARG A 256 -0.53 -8.48 21.70
N VAL A 257 -0.22 -8.07 22.93
CA VAL A 257 0.81 -7.05 23.19
C VAL A 257 2.19 -7.56 22.78
N GLU A 258 2.55 -8.79 23.15
CA GLU A 258 3.83 -9.41 22.76
C GLU A 258 3.96 -9.60 21.25
N LEU A 259 2.88 -9.96 20.56
CA LEU A 259 2.85 -10.01 19.10
C LEU A 259 3.21 -8.64 18.50
N ARG A 260 2.69 -7.54 19.07
CA ARG A 260 3.06 -6.19 18.63
C ARG A 260 4.53 -5.88 18.86
N ARG A 261 5.08 -6.36 19.97
CA ARG A 261 6.51 -6.23 20.28
C ARG A 261 7.39 -6.93 19.24
N LEU A 262 7.03 -8.15 18.83
CA LEU A 262 7.72 -8.90 17.78
C LEU A 262 7.68 -8.15 16.43
N ILE A 263 6.51 -7.63 16.07
CA ILE A 263 6.34 -6.82 14.85
C ILE A 263 7.25 -5.58 14.88
N CYS A 264 7.29 -4.86 16.00
CA CYS A 264 8.08 -3.63 16.13
C CYS A 264 9.59 -3.91 16.07
N GLU A 265 10.06 -4.98 16.71
CA GLU A 265 11.48 -5.37 16.67
C GLU A 265 11.88 -5.90 15.28
N HIS A 266 11.00 -6.63 14.58
CA HIS A 266 11.22 -7.05 13.20
C HIS A 266 11.35 -5.86 12.25
N ALA A 267 10.49 -4.86 12.43
CA ALA A 267 10.54 -3.59 11.69
C ALA A 267 11.87 -2.86 11.93
N ARG A 268 12.29 -2.74 13.20
CA ARG A 268 13.53 -2.08 13.61
C ARG A 268 14.78 -2.74 13.01
N ARG A 269 14.88 -4.07 13.05
CA ARG A 269 16.00 -4.81 12.46
C ARG A 269 15.99 -4.72 10.93
N THR A 270 14.81 -4.79 10.31
CA THR A 270 14.69 -4.59 8.86
C THR A 270 15.13 -3.18 8.46
N HIS A 271 14.79 -2.17 9.25
CA HIS A 271 15.25 -0.80 9.04
C HIS A 271 16.77 -0.67 9.10
N ARG A 272 17.41 -1.23 10.14
CA ARG A 272 18.88 -1.22 10.28
C ARG A 272 19.58 -1.91 9.12
N PHE A 273 19.05 -3.05 8.67
CA PHE A 273 19.54 -3.74 7.48
C PHE A 273 19.49 -2.84 6.23
N LEU A 274 18.39 -2.12 6.01
CA LEU A 274 18.23 -1.22 4.86
C LEU A 274 19.19 -0.02 4.92
N LEU A 275 19.41 0.56 6.11
CA LEU A 275 20.41 1.61 6.30
C LEU A 275 21.84 1.12 6.07
N ALA A 276 22.18 -0.07 6.58
CA ALA A 276 23.51 -0.65 6.42
C ALA A 276 23.80 -1.02 4.95
N ARG A 277 22.77 -1.37 4.17
CA ARG A 277 22.88 -1.53 2.72
C ARG A 277 23.25 -0.22 2.04
N ASP A 278 22.54 0.85 2.38
CA ASP A 278 22.67 2.16 1.72
C ASP A 278 24.00 2.87 2.08
N SER A 279 24.60 2.54 3.24
CA SER A 279 25.91 3.07 3.63
C SER A 279 27.09 2.50 2.83
N MET A 280 26.89 1.43 2.05
CA MET A 280 27.93 0.68 1.33
C MET A 280 29.05 0.07 2.22
N ASP A 281 28.90 0.08 3.55
CA ASP A 281 29.82 -0.62 4.44
C ASP A 281 29.49 -2.12 4.50
N LYS A 282 30.30 -2.93 3.82
CA LYS A 282 30.13 -4.39 3.74
C LYS A 282 30.14 -5.08 5.11
N LYS A 283 30.90 -4.57 6.09
CA LYS A 283 30.99 -5.21 7.41
C LYS A 283 29.72 -4.94 8.22
N SER A 284 29.28 -3.69 8.29
CA SER A 284 28.01 -3.31 8.91
C SER A 284 26.84 -4.03 8.24
N PHE A 285 26.80 -4.06 6.91
CA PHE A 285 25.75 -4.75 6.17
C PHE A 285 25.66 -6.25 6.51
N THR A 286 26.79 -6.97 6.52
CA THR A 286 26.79 -8.40 6.85
C THR A 286 26.30 -8.66 8.27
N LYS A 287 26.72 -7.83 9.23
CA LYS A 287 26.31 -7.94 10.63
C LYS A 287 24.79 -7.76 10.77
N GLU A 288 24.23 -6.66 10.26
CA GLU A 288 22.80 -6.38 10.37
C GLU A 288 21.95 -7.39 9.59
N ALA A 289 22.49 -7.95 8.50
CA ALA A 289 21.81 -8.99 7.72
C ALA A 289 21.73 -10.33 8.47
N LEU A 290 22.80 -10.74 9.17
CA LEU A 290 22.79 -11.93 10.03
C LEU A 290 21.88 -11.73 11.25
N ASP A 291 21.96 -10.57 11.89
CA ASP A 291 21.10 -10.21 13.04
C ASP A 291 19.60 -10.23 12.67
N LEU A 292 19.25 -9.74 11.48
CA LEU A 292 17.90 -9.81 10.95
C LEU A 292 17.48 -11.25 10.62
N LEU A 293 18.37 -12.04 10.00
CA LEU A 293 18.10 -13.44 9.69
C LEU A 293 17.82 -14.24 10.96
N ASP A 294 18.72 -14.19 11.93
CA ASP A 294 18.62 -14.93 13.20
C ASP A 294 17.32 -14.58 13.93
N TYR A 295 16.97 -13.29 13.95
CA TYR A 295 15.70 -12.85 14.53
C TYR A 295 14.48 -13.42 13.80
N ARG A 296 14.46 -13.38 12.45
CA ARG A 296 13.35 -13.94 11.65
C ARG A 296 13.20 -15.45 11.88
N ILE A 297 14.32 -16.18 11.97
CA ILE A 297 14.32 -17.61 12.30
C ILE A 297 13.68 -17.85 13.67
N GLY A 298 14.01 -17.01 14.66
CA GLY A 298 13.50 -17.13 16.02
C GLY A 298 11.99 -16.91 16.14
N ILE A 299 11.39 -16.07 15.28
CA ILE A 299 9.98 -15.64 15.41
C ILE A 299 9.06 -16.20 14.31
N VAL A 300 9.58 -17.04 13.40
CA VAL A 300 8.85 -17.48 12.20
C VAL A 300 7.50 -18.12 12.52
N LYS A 301 7.42 -18.86 13.64
CA LYS A 301 6.21 -19.55 14.08
C LYS A 301 5.23 -18.62 14.82
N ASP A 302 5.70 -17.46 15.25
CA ASP A 302 4.96 -16.54 16.12
C ASP A 302 4.33 -15.38 15.34
N LEU A 303 4.85 -15.05 14.14
CA LEU A 303 4.24 -14.08 13.25
C LEU A 303 3.41 -14.77 12.15
N PRO A 304 2.11 -14.46 12.01
CA PRO A 304 1.23 -15.02 10.98
C PRO A 304 1.46 -14.37 9.61
N ASP A 305 2.71 -14.11 9.24
CA ASP A 305 3.10 -13.50 7.98
C ASP A 305 3.44 -14.55 6.92
N SER A 306 3.20 -14.22 5.65
CA SER A 306 3.67 -15.03 4.52
C SER A 306 5.19 -14.88 4.36
N TRP A 307 5.99 -15.64 5.12
CA TRP A 307 7.45 -15.54 5.16
C TRP A 307 8.13 -15.68 3.80
N GLY A 308 7.68 -16.61 2.95
CA GLY A 308 8.19 -16.72 1.57
C GLY A 308 8.00 -15.43 0.75
N ARG A 309 7.02 -14.59 1.08
CA ARG A 309 6.88 -13.25 0.49
C ARG A 309 7.72 -12.22 1.21
N VAL A 310 7.87 -12.27 2.54
CA VAL A 310 8.78 -11.38 3.30
C VAL A 310 10.21 -11.45 2.72
N PHE A 311 10.72 -12.65 2.47
CA PHE A 311 12.06 -12.84 1.90
C PHE A 311 12.17 -12.44 0.41
N ARG A 312 11.05 -12.37 -0.32
CA ARG A 312 10.99 -12.02 -1.75
C ARG A 312 10.57 -10.58 -2.03
N SER A 313 10.05 -9.87 -1.04
CA SER A 313 9.35 -8.60 -1.25
C SER A 313 10.30 -7.42 -1.42
N GLN A 314 11.54 -7.53 -0.93
CA GLN A 314 12.59 -6.53 -1.06
C GLN A 314 13.65 -7.02 -2.05
N PRO A 315 13.75 -6.45 -3.27
CA PRO A 315 14.72 -6.90 -4.29
C PRO A 315 16.18 -6.90 -3.80
N ALA A 316 16.53 -5.95 -2.92
CA ALA A 316 17.85 -5.87 -2.30
C ALA A 316 18.12 -7.03 -1.32
N GLU A 317 17.11 -7.43 -0.55
CA GLU A 317 17.14 -8.61 0.29
C GLU A 317 17.33 -9.86 -0.57
N VAL A 318 16.54 -10.04 -1.64
CA VAL A 318 16.63 -11.20 -2.55
C VAL A 318 18.05 -11.40 -3.10
N LYS A 319 18.71 -10.32 -3.54
CA LYS A 319 20.08 -10.41 -4.06
C LYS A 319 21.08 -10.89 -3.00
N TRP A 320 20.91 -10.46 -1.75
CA TRP A 320 21.75 -10.91 -0.64
C TRP A 320 21.40 -12.32 -0.17
N TRP A 321 20.12 -12.67 -0.01
CA TRP A 321 19.67 -14.01 0.37
C TRP A 321 20.20 -15.08 -0.59
N ARG A 322 20.26 -14.77 -1.89
CA ARG A 322 20.87 -15.65 -2.91
C ARG A 322 22.38 -15.87 -2.73
N SER A 323 23.07 -15.00 -1.99
CA SER A 323 24.50 -15.12 -1.68
C SER A 323 24.81 -15.84 -0.36
N VAL A 324 23.81 -16.05 0.50
CA VAL A 324 23.95 -16.80 1.75
C VAL A 324 23.92 -18.30 1.44
N PRO A 325 24.79 -19.14 2.04
CA PRO A 325 24.79 -20.58 1.78
C PRO A 325 23.39 -21.21 2.00
N ARG A 326 22.86 -21.89 0.97
CA ARG A 326 21.53 -22.53 0.98
C ARG A 326 21.28 -23.39 2.23
N LYS A 327 22.30 -24.07 2.77
CA LYS A 327 22.19 -24.90 3.99
C LYS A 327 21.73 -24.13 5.23
N ILE A 328 22.06 -22.83 5.35
CA ILE A 328 21.64 -21.99 6.48
C ILE A 328 20.16 -21.66 6.35
N ILE A 329 19.73 -21.29 5.15
CA ILE A 329 18.33 -20.95 4.85
C ILE A 329 17.44 -22.19 4.91
N SER A 330 17.85 -23.31 4.31
CA SER A 330 17.06 -24.56 4.24
C SER A 330 16.91 -25.25 5.59
N LYS A 331 17.88 -25.08 6.51
CA LYS A 331 17.77 -25.59 7.88
C LYS A 331 16.74 -24.80 8.70
N ALA A 332 16.56 -23.53 8.39
CA ALA A 332 15.61 -22.66 9.06
C ALA A 332 14.22 -22.61 8.39
N TYR A 333 14.14 -22.91 7.10
CA TYR A 333 12.92 -22.83 6.29
C TYR A 333 12.85 -23.98 5.27
N PRO A 334 12.50 -25.21 5.70
CA PRO A 334 12.39 -26.34 4.80
C PRO A 334 11.29 -26.16 3.73
N GLU A 335 10.28 -25.32 4.00
CA GLU A 335 9.20 -24.97 3.06
C GLU A 335 9.57 -23.89 2.02
N MET A 336 10.72 -23.22 2.16
CA MET A 336 11.17 -22.28 1.12
C MET A 336 11.85 -23.04 -0.02
N GLU A 337 11.05 -23.59 -0.94
CA GLU A 337 11.52 -23.76 -2.31
C GLU A 337 11.79 -22.37 -2.90
N LEU A 338 13.03 -21.92 -2.77
CA LEU A 338 13.58 -20.82 -3.57
C LEU A 338 13.71 -21.35 -5.00
N ASN A 339 12.57 -21.46 -5.70
CA ASN A 339 12.58 -21.71 -7.14
C ASN A 339 13.30 -20.55 -7.83
N ASP A 340 14.26 -20.91 -8.68
CA ASP A 340 15.34 -20.06 -9.21
C ASP A 340 14.86 -18.80 -9.96
#